data_AF-A0A7S3EJK9-F1
#
_entry.id   AF-A0A7S3EJK9-F1
#
_cell.length_a   1.000
_cell.length_b   1.000
_cell.length_c   1.000
_cell.angle_alpha   90.00
_cell.angle_beta   90.00
_cell.angle_gamma   90.00
#
_symmetry.space_group_name_H-M   'P 1'
#
loop_
_entity.id
_entity.type
_entity.pdbx_description
1 polymer ?
#
loop_
_entity_poly.entity_id
_entity_poly.type
_entity_poly.pdbx_seq_one_letter_code
_entity_poly.pdbx_strand_id
1 'polypeptide(L)'
;MERMVKAKDGVESVIVGILFKEMKLKPSILQEYAKHGAAMMPNPPRRAEKLYADESDMLILEDETGRIPLEFPEEREILKDLREEFLVSGLVVAVKGAKTKKGLFSVAGVCPVSVLPQPSPSIFEDDAYVCIVSGLCFGDETVNPLYADLLLETLKGAALADATENFKLAHVIVAGVLV
;
A
#
# COMPACT_ATOMS: atom_id res chain seq x y z
N MET A 1 -9.16 22.16 12.84
CA MET A 1 -8.91 20.73 13.12
C MET A 1 -8.79 20.57 14.62
N GLU A 2 -9.49 19.60 15.18
CA GLU A 2 -9.50 19.37 16.62
C GLU A 2 -8.47 18.29 16.98
N ARG A 3 -7.69 18.51 18.05
CA ARG A 3 -6.82 17.46 18.60
C ARG A 3 -7.69 16.39 19.23
N MET A 4 -7.30 15.13 19.10
CA MET A 4 -8.07 13.99 19.59
C MET A 4 -8.43 14.13 21.08
N VAL A 5 -7.52 14.61 21.91
CA VAL A 5 -7.76 14.85 23.35
C VAL A 5 -8.92 15.80 23.65
N LYS A 6 -9.29 16.68 22.71
CA LYS A 6 -10.39 17.64 22.87
C LYS A 6 -11.74 17.10 22.39
N ALA A 7 -11.76 15.99 21.66
CA ALA A 7 -12.98 15.38 21.15
C ALA A 7 -13.90 15.00 22.33
N LYS A 8 -15.13 15.52 22.29
CA LYS A 8 -16.17 15.29 23.30
C LYS A 8 -17.10 14.17 22.88
N ASP A 9 -17.62 13.44 23.88
CA ASP A 9 -18.56 12.36 23.64
C ASP A 9 -19.84 12.89 22.96
N GLY A 10 -20.25 12.23 21.88
CA GLY A 10 -21.46 12.55 21.12
C GLY A 10 -21.40 13.83 20.28
N VAL A 11 -20.27 14.55 20.29
CA VAL A 11 -20.08 15.75 19.47
C VAL A 11 -19.34 15.39 18.19
N GLU A 12 -19.92 15.75 17.04
CA GLU A 12 -19.28 15.56 15.75
C GLU A 12 -18.03 16.42 15.62
N SER A 13 -16.93 15.80 15.21
CA SER A 13 -15.61 16.44 15.06
C SER A 13 -14.85 15.82 13.89
N VAL A 14 -13.80 16.52 13.47
CA VAL A 14 -12.85 16.01 12.47
C VAL A 14 -11.47 15.96 13.10
N ILE A 15 -10.91 14.76 13.14
CA ILE A 15 -9.58 14.47 13.67
C ILE A 15 -8.68 14.11 12.49
N VAL A 16 -7.48 14.68 12.45
CA VAL A 16 -6.45 14.31 11.47
C VAL A 16 -5.37 13.54 12.20
N GLY A 17 -5.00 12.39 11.67
CA GLY A 17 -4.03 11.50 12.29
C GLY A 17 -3.49 10.46 11.34
N ILE A 18 -2.63 9.60 11.87
CA ILE A 18 -2.02 8.47 11.18
C ILE A 18 -2.81 7.22 11.56
N LEU A 19 -3.19 6.42 10.56
CA LEU A 19 -3.82 5.14 10.80
C LEU A 19 -2.80 4.10 11.24
N PHE A 20 -3.18 3.30 12.22
CA PHE A 20 -2.52 2.07 12.61
C PHE A 20 -3.55 0.93 12.53
N LYS A 21 -3.28 -0.07 11.69
CA LYS A 21 -4.05 -1.30 11.59
C LYS A 21 -3.40 -2.37 12.46
N GLU A 22 -4.06 -2.70 13.56
CA GLU A 22 -3.70 -3.83 14.40
C GLU A 22 -4.18 -5.12 13.73
N MET A 23 -3.23 -5.81 13.08
CA MET A 23 -3.50 -7.00 12.28
C MET A 23 -3.20 -8.27 13.07
N LYS A 24 -4.18 -9.16 13.24
CA LYS A 24 -4.00 -10.37 14.06
C LYS A 24 -3.14 -11.43 13.39
N LEU A 25 -3.17 -11.50 12.07
CA LEU A 25 -2.38 -12.45 11.29
C LEU A 25 -0.94 -11.97 11.06
N LYS A 26 -0.61 -10.72 11.43
CA LYS A 26 0.75 -10.19 11.31
C LYS A 26 1.68 -10.94 12.27
N PRO A 27 2.80 -11.51 11.77
CA PRO A 27 3.73 -12.24 12.62
C PRO A 27 4.34 -11.33 13.68
N SER A 28 4.47 -11.85 14.90
CA SER A 28 5.07 -11.16 16.04
C SER A 28 6.33 -11.89 16.48
N ILE A 29 7.46 -11.21 16.35
CA ILE A 29 8.78 -11.71 16.78
C ILE A 29 8.72 -12.11 18.27
N LEU A 30 8.09 -11.30 19.12
CA LEU A 30 7.96 -11.58 20.56
C LEU A 30 7.13 -12.84 20.84
N GLN A 31 6.05 -13.08 20.08
CA GLN A 31 5.25 -14.30 20.22
C GLN A 31 6.02 -15.54 19.74
N GLU A 32 6.84 -15.39 18.71
CA GLU A 32 7.70 -16.47 18.22
C GLU A 32 8.77 -16.86 19.25
N TYR A 33 9.43 -15.87 19.86
CA TYR A 33 10.38 -16.07 20.96
C TYR A 33 9.74 -16.74 22.18
N ALA A 34 8.53 -16.32 22.55
CA ALA A 34 7.82 -16.91 23.69
C ALA A 34 7.47 -18.40 23.46
N LYS A 35 7.23 -18.80 22.20
CA LYS A 35 6.87 -20.19 21.84
C LYS A 35 8.08 -21.10 21.67
N HIS A 36 9.17 -20.62 21.05
CA HIS A 36 10.30 -21.46 20.64
C HIS A 36 11.61 -21.17 21.39
N GLY A 37 11.61 -20.19 22.30
CA GLY A 37 12.78 -19.79 23.09
C GLY A 37 13.82 -19.00 22.28
N ALA A 38 14.84 -18.48 22.98
CA ALA A 38 15.86 -17.60 22.41
C ALA A 38 16.81 -18.28 21.40
N ALA A 39 16.74 -19.61 21.25
CA ALA A 39 17.65 -20.40 20.42
C ALA A 39 17.23 -20.49 18.94
N MET A 40 15.99 -20.12 18.59
CA MET A 40 15.62 -19.94 17.19
C MET A 40 15.91 -18.51 16.76
N MET A 41 16.75 -18.34 15.73
CA MET A 41 16.73 -17.09 14.97
C MET A 41 15.36 -17.03 14.30
N PRO A 42 14.53 -16.00 14.57
CA PRO A 42 13.27 -15.85 13.86
C PRO A 42 13.59 -15.79 12.38
N ASN A 43 13.06 -16.74 11.60
CA ASN A 43 13.23 -16.67 10.16
C ASN A 43 12.62 -15.34 9.70
N PRO A 44 13.28 -14.57 8.83
CA PRO A 44 12.64 -13.41 8.24
C PRO A 44 11.29 -13.89 7.69
N PRO A 45 10.19 -13.17 7.98
CA PRO A 45 8.88 -13.59 7.50
C PRO A 45 9.03 -13.80 6.01
N ARG A 46 8.86 -15.06 5.56
CA ARG A 46 8.84 -15.37 4.13
C ARG A 46 7.88 -14.36 3.50
N ARG A 47 8.24 -13.79 2.34
CA ARG A 47 7.35 -12.93 1.55
C ARG A 47 5.94 -13.48 1.71
N ALA A 48 5.05 -12.70 2.33
CA ALA A 48 3.82 -13.25 2.86
C ALA A 48 3.06 -13.96 1.73
N GLU A 49 3.04 -15.29 1.75
CA GLU A 49 2.28 -16.08 0.77
C GLU A 49 0.78 -15.81 0.92
N LYS A 50 0.38 -15.14 2.02
CA LYS A 50 -0.99 -14.80 2.40
C LYS A 50 -1.08 -13.34 2.85
N LEU A 51 -2.25 -12.74 2.67
CA LEU A 51 -2.59 -11.44 3.22
C LEU A 51 -2.61 -11.50 4.76
N TYR A 52 -2.10 -10.46 5.41
CA TYR A 52 -2.19 -10.30 6.87
C TYR A 52 -3.46 -9.58 7.32
N ALA A 53 -4.19 -8.98 6.37
CA ALA A 53 -5.44 -8.30 6.65
C ALA A 53 -6.55 -9.33 6.89
N ASP A 54 -7.34 -9.08 7.93
CA ASP A 54 -8.45 -9.92 8.36
C ASP A 54 -9.64 -9.05 8.80
N GLU A 55 -10.87 -9.56 8.69
CA GLU A 55 -12.08 -8.82 9.09
C GLU A 55 -12.05 -8.42 10.57
N SER A 56 -11.34 -9.20 11.39
CA SER A 56 -11.24 -8.99 12.83
C SER A 56 -10.13 -8.02 13.26
N ASP A 57 -9.45 -7.38 12.29
CA ASP A 57 -8.45 -6.34 12.52
C ASP A 57 -9.08 -5.04 13.05
N MET A 58 -8.31 -4.31 13.86
CA MET A 58 -8.74 -3.03 14.40
C MET A 58 -8.01 -1.87 13.71
N LEU A 59 -8.76 -0.85 13.31
CA LEU A 59 -8.18 0.43 12.86
C LEU A 59 -8.14 1.40 14.03
N ILE A 60 -6.99 2.02 14.22
CA ILE A 60 -6.72 2.98 15.29
C ILE A 60 -6.21 4.26 14.62
N LEU A 61 -6.75 5.41 15.00
CA LEU A 61 -6.24 6.70 14.58
C LEU A 61 -5.30 7.24 15.65
N GLU A 62 -4.11 7.69 15.25
CA GLU A 62 -3.08 8.25 16.13
C GLU A 62 -2.80 9.72 15.79
N ASP A 63 -2.73 10.59 16.79
CA ASP A 63 -2.22 11.96 16.67
C ASP A 63 -1.15 12.22 17.75
N GLU A 64 -0.62 13.44 17.85
CA GLU A 64 0.40 13.77 18.86
C GLU A 64 -0.10 13.69 20.31
N THR A 65 -1.41 13.57 20.51
CA THR A 65 -2.07 13.56 21.83
C THR A 65 -2.54 12.18 22.27
N GLY A 66 -2.67 11.21 21.38
CA GLY A 66 -3.08 9.86 21.75
C GLY A 66 -3.52 8.98 20.60
N ARG A 67 -4.30 7.95 20.96
CA ARG A 67 -4.84 6.93 20.06
C ARG A 67 -6.32 6.69 20.33
N ILE A 68 -7.12 6.53 19.29
CA ILE A 68 -8.53 6.17 19.40
C ILE A 68 -8.91 5.08 18.39
N PRO A 69 -9.51 3.96 18.82
CA PRO A 69 -10.02 2.95 17.90
C PRO A 69 -11.20 3.49 17.08
N LEU A 70 -11.21 3.15 15.80
CA LEU A 70 -12.26 3.52 14.86
C LEU A 70 -13.33 2.43 14.79
N GLU A 71 -14.59 2.84 14.94
CA GLU A 71 -15.76 2.00 14.76
C GLU A 71 -16.44 2.40 13.45
N PHE A 72 -16.65 1.43 12.57
CA PHE A 72 -17.27 1.62 11.26
C PHE A 72 -18.70 1.05 11.33
N PRO A 73 -19.74 1.90 11.39
CA PRO A 73 -21.12 1.42 11.51
C PRO A 73 -21.55 0.61 10.29
N GLU A 74 -22.24 -0.51 10.51
CA GLU A 74 -22.65 -1.46 9.46
C GLU A 74 -23.61 -0.83 8.44
N GLU A 75 -24.37 0.20 8.84
CA GLU A 75 -25.33 0.87 7.95
C GLU A 75 -24.65 1.71 6.85
N ARG A 76 -23.32 1.76 6.83
CA ARG A 76 -22.52 2.55 5.89
C ARG A 76 -21.60 1.66 5.05
N GLU A 77 -22.18 0.91 4.12
CA GLU A 77 -21.45 -0.06 3.25
C GLU A 77 -20.20 0.55 2.58
N ILE A 78 -20.28 1.78 2.06
CA ILE A 78 -19.12 2.46 1.43
C ILE A 78 -17.91 2.56 2.36
N LEU A 79 -18.13 2.71 3.67
CA LEU A 79 -17.04 2.78 4.64
C LEU A 79 -16.47 1.41 4.99
N LYS A 80 -17.22 0.33 4.75
CA LYS A 80 -16.76 -1.05 4.93
C LYS A 80 -15.72 -1.41 3.86
N ASP A 81 -16.06 -1.18 2.60
CA ASP A 81 -15.14 -1.41 1.47
C ASP A 81 -13.86 -0.58 1.64
N LEU A 82 -14.02 0.69 2.06
CA LEU A 82 -12.89 1.56 2.36
C LEU A 82 -11.98 0.98 3.45
N ARG A 83 -12.57 0.51 4.57
CA ARG A 83 -11.85 -0.08 5.71
C ARG A 83 -11.04 -1.32 5.30
N GLU A 84 -11.61 -2.18 4.47
CA GLU A 84 -11.01 -3.47 4.13
C GLU A 84 -9.89 -3.33 3.10
N GLU A 85 -10.14 -2.55 2.04
CA GLU A 85 -9.26 -2.52 0.87
C GLU A 85 -8.22 -1.39 0.90
N PHE A 86 -8.56 -0.22 1.47
CA PHE A 86 -7.77 1.00 1.26
C PHE A 86 -7.07 1.51 2.52
N LEU A 87 -7.58 1.18 3.71
CA LEU A 87 -7.01 1.69 4.96
C LEU A 87 -5.90 0.78 5.50
N VAL A 88 -4.66 1.23 5.33
CA VAL A 88 -3.44 0.56 5.82
C VAL A 88 -2.70 1.40 6.86
N SER A 89 -1.87 0.74 7.67
CA SER A 89 -0.99 1.42 8.64
C SER A 89 -0.07 2.42 7.96
N GLY A 90 0.07 3.61 8.54
CA GLY A 90 0.93 4.70 8.06
C GLY A 90 0.23 5.75 7.21
N LEU A 91 -1.03 5.54 6.82
CA LEU A 91 -1.79 6.55 6.08
C LEU A 91 -2.17 7.74 6.97
N VAL A 92 -1.87 8.96 6.51
CA VAL A 92 -2.39 10.19 7.11
C VAL A 92 -3.78 10.45 6.53
N VAL A 93 -4.79 10.56 7.38
CA VAL A 93 -6.18 10.78 6.97
C VAL A 93 -6.88 11.76 7.90
N ALA A 94 -7.89 12.45 7.37
CA ALA A 94 -8.89 13.13 8.18
C ALA A 94 -10.11 12.21 8.37
N VAL A 95 -10.51 11.99 9.62
CA VAL A 95 -11.68 11.17 9.97
C VAL A 95 -12.75 12.08 10.57
N LYS A 96 -13.92 12.08 9.94
CA LYS A 96 -15.12 12.74 10.45
C LYS A 96 -15.93 11.73 11.26
N GLY A 97 -16.40 12.13 12.43
CA GLY A 97 -17.20 11.25 13.29
C GLY A 97 -17.44 11.82 14.67
N ALA A 98 -17.85 10.98 15.61
CA ALA A 98 -18.05 11.37 16.99
C ALA A 98 -17.46 10.33 17.95
N LYS A 99 -16.87 10.82 19.04
CA LYS A 99 -16.41 9.96 20.12
C LYS A 99 -17.61 9.34 20.83
N THR A 100 -17.57 8.04 21.05
CA THR A 100 -18.60 7.30 21.78
C THR A 100 -18.24 7.22 23.26
N LYS A 101 -19.25 7.00 24.12
CA LYS A 101 -19.03 6.77 25.56
C LYS A 101 -18.18 5.53 25.87
N LYS A 102 -18.00 4.63 24.88
CA LYS A 102 -17.14 3.45 24.97
C LYS A 102 -15.66 3.76 24.69
N GLY A 103 -15.33 5.02 24.39
CA GLY A 103 -13.96 5.43 24.02
C GLY A 103 -13.58 5.10 22.58
N LEU A 104 -14.55 4.75 21.72
CA LEU A 104 -14.34 4.54 20.29
C LEU A 104 -14.68 5.81 19.51
N PHE A 105 -14.23 5.90 18.26
CA PHE A 105 -14.63 6.96 17.34
C PHE A 105 -15.55 6.38 16.26
N SER A 106 -16.83 6.73 16.31
CA SER A 106 -17.81 6.27 15.32
C SER A 106 -17.63 7.05 14.03
N VAL A 107 -17.15 6.36 12.99
CA VAL A 107 -16.72 6.98 11.73
C VAL A 107 -17.93 7.32 10.87
N ALA A 108 -18.03 8.60 10.52
CA ALA A 108 -19.00 9.10 9.56
C ALA A 108 -18.41 9.33 8.15
N GLY A 109 -17.09 9.51 8.06
CA GLY A 109 -16.40 9.66 6.79
C GLY A 109 -14.89 9.70 6.96
N VAL A 110 -14.17 9.36 5.89
CA VAL A 110 -12.71 9.39 5.82
C VAL A 110 -12.30 10.18 4.60
N CYS A 111 -11.32 11.06 4.75
CA CYS A 111 -10.75 11.85 3.68
C CYS A 111 -9.23 11.61 3.66
N PRO A 112 -8.72 10.81 2.70
CA PRO A 112 -7.29 10.64 2.51
C PRO A 112 -6.66 11.91 1.92
N VAL A 113 -5.33 11.99 1.97
CA VAL A 113 -4.58 13.08 1.32
C VAL A 113 -4.89 13.10 -0.18
N SER A 114 -5.24 14.28 -0.70
CA SER A 114 -5.49 14.47 -2.13
C SER A 114 -4.21 14.46 -2.93
N VAL A 115 -4.33 14.20 -4.24
CA VAL A 115 -3.22 14.37 -5.18
C VAL A 115 -2.78 15.84 -5.18
N LEU A 116 -1.47 16.07 -5.21
CA LEU A 116 -0.92 17.41 -5.34
C LEU A 116 -1.17 17.97 -6.75
N PRO A 117 -1.25 19.30 -6.93
CA PRO A 117 -1.35 19.90 -8.26
C PRO A 117 -0.25 19.37 -9.18
N GLN A 118 -0.65 18.77 -10.30
CA GLN A 118 0.28 18.23 -11.30
C GLN A 118 0.55 19.30 -12.37
N PRO A 119 1.82 19.61 -12.70
CA PRO A 119 2.12 20.48 -13.83
C PRO A 119 1.67 19.82 -15.14
N SER A 120 1.29 20.63 -16.13
CA SER A 120 0.97 20.13 -17.46
C SER A 120 2.20 19.44 -18.07
N PRO A 121 2.05 18.25 -18.66
CA PRO A 121 3.16 17.60 -19.34
C PRO A 121 3.64 18.44 -20.53
N SER A 122 4.92 18.32 -20.87
CA SER A 122 5.45 18.89 -22.11
C SER A 122 4.83 18.19 -23.31
N ILE A 123 4.50 18.95 -24.35
CA ILE A 123 3.98 18.42 -25.61
C ILE A 123 5.19 18.18 -26.52
N PHE A 124 5.32 16.96 -27.04
CA PHE A 124 6.34 16.59 -28.01
C PHE A 124 5.70 16.45 -29.38
N GLU A 125 6.39 16.87 -30.43
CA GLU A 125 5.91 16.76 -31.82
C GLU A 125 5.98 15.33 -32.35
N ASP A 126 6.92 14.55 -31.81
CA ASP A 126 7.17 13.15 -32.15
C ASP A 126 6.86 12.23 -30.97
N ASP A 127 6.35 11.04 -31.27
CA ASP A 127 6.18 9.98 -30.28
C ASP A 127 7.54 9.45 -29.79
N ALA A 128 7.63 9.16 -28.49
CA ALA A 128 8.77 8.51 -27.87
C ALA A 128 8.28 7.48 -26.85
N TYR A 129 8.98 6.34 -26.78
CA TYR A 129 8.56 5.20 -25.96
C TYR A 129 9.53 4.96 -24.79
N VAL A 130 8.98 4.50 -23.67
CA VAL A 130 9.75 4.06 -22.50
C VAL A 130 9.39 2.60 -22.22
N CYS A 131 10.39 1.72 -22.22
CA CYS A 131 10.20 0.33 -21.79
C CYS A 131 10.33 0.27 -20.27
N ILE A 132 9.34 -0.31 -19.59
CA ILE A 132 9.40 -0.56 -18.14
C ILE A 132 9.32 -2.07 -17.93
N VAL A 133 10.33 -2.63 -17.26
CA VAL A 133 10.46 -4.07 -16.99
C VAL A 133 10.81 -4.31 -15.53
N SER A 134 10.36 -5.42 -14.95
CA SER A 134 10.63 -5.82 -13.56
C SER A 134 10.57 -7.33 -13.45
N GLY A 135 11.16 -7.93 -12.40
CA GLY A 135 11.02 -9.38 -12.19
C GLY A 135 11.78 -10.22 -13.20
N LEU A 136 12.96 -9.77 -13.61
CA LEU A 136 13.83 -10.51 -14.53
C LEU A 136 14.44 -11.74 -13.85
N CYS A 137 14.62 -11.70 -12.51
CA CYS A 137 15.00 -12.84 -11.67
C CYS A 137 16.16 -13.68 -12.26
N PHE A 138 17.22 -13.05 -12.74
CA PHE A 138 18.34 -13.74 -13.37
C PHE A 138 19.01 -14.71 -12.38
N GLY A 139 19.13 -15.97 -12.78
CA GLY A 139 19.72 -17.03 -11.95
C GLY A 139 18.69 -17.85 -11.16
N ASP A 140 17.40 -17.48 -11.20
CA ASP A 140 16.32 -18.33 -10.69
C ASP A 140 16.07 -19.51 -11.65
N GLU A 141 16.15 -20.74 -11.15
CA GLU A 141 15.97 -21.97 -11.92
C GLU A 141 14.56 -22.11 -12.51
N THR A 142 13.58 -21.39 -11.97
CA THR A 142 12.18 -21.40 -12.44
C THR A 142 11.94 -20.46 -13.62
N VAL A 143 12.89 -19.58 -13.92
CA VAL A 143 12.75 -18.55 -14.96
C VAL A 143 13.38 -19.03 -16.25
N ASN A 144 12.61 -18.97 -17.34
CA ASN A 144 13.11 -19.31 -18.66
C ASN A 144 13.95 -18.15 -19.23
N PRO A 145 15.28 -18.34 -19.46
CA PRO A 145 16.15 -17.28 -19.95
C PRO A 145 15.75 -16.75 -21.33
N LEU A 146 15.02 -17.54 -22.13
CA LEU A 146 14.55 -17.14 -23.45
C LEU A 146 13.72 -15.84 -23.43
N TYR A 147 12.98 -15.57 -22.35
CA TYR A 147 12.19 -14.34 -22.26
C TYR A 147 13.07 -13.08 -22.19
N ALA A 148 14.20 -13.16 -21.49
CA ALA A 148 15.14 -12.05 -21.40
C ALA A 148 15.87 -11.83 -22.74
N ASP A 149 16.23 -12.92 -23.42
CA ASP A 149 16.84 -12.86 -24.75
C ASP A 149 15.88 -12.26 -25.79
N LEU A 150 14.61 -12.69 -25.81
CA LEU A 150 13.59 -12.15 -26.70
C LEU A 150 13.32 -10.67 -26.43
N LEU A 151 13.27 -10.26 -25.15
CA LEU A 151 13.17 -8.85 -24.78
C LEU A 151 14.36 -8.07 -25.33
N LEU A 152 15.59 -8.58 -25.15
CA LEU A 152 16.80 -7.94 -25.64
C LEU A 152 16.80 -7.80 -27.17
N GLU A 153 16.38 -8.84 -27.89
CA GLU A 153 16.26 -8.80 -29.35
C GLU A 153 15.18 -7.80 -29.80
N THR A 154 14.06 -7.74 -29.09
CA THR A 154 12.98 -6.77 -29.37
C THR A 154 13.47 -5.34 -29.15
N LEU A 155 14.17 -5.07 -28.04
CA LEU A 155 14.72 -3.75 -27.73
C LEU A 155 15.83 -3.32 -28.69
N LYS A 156 16.56 -4.27 -29.27
CA LYS A 156 17.54 -4.04 -30.33
C LYS A 156 16.91 -3.84 -31.72
N GLY A 157 15.59 -4.03 -31.85
CA GLY A 157 14.86 -3.97 -33.12
C GLY A 157 15.07 -5.20 -34.01
N ALA A 158 15.61 -6.30 -33.48
CA ALA A 158 15.98 -7.49 -34.25
C ALA A 158 14.86 -8.53 -34.36
N ALA A 159 13.84 -8.49 -33.48
CA ALA A 159 12.79 -9.51 -33.39
C ALA A 159 11.49 -9.20 -34.16
N LEU A 160 11.36 -8.00 -34.75
CA LEU A 160 10.13 -7.59 -35.44
C LEU A 160 10.30 -7.79 -36.96
N ALA A 161 9.49 -8.68 -37.54
CA ALA A 161 9.55 -9.10 -38.93
C ALA A 161 9.25 -7.96 -39.94
N ASP A 162 8.60 -6.88 -39.49
CA ASP A 162 8.30 -5.68 -40.25
C ASP A 162 9.07 -4.49 -39.65
N ALA A 163 10.33 -4.34 -40.04
CA ALA A 163 11.26 -3.28 -39.58
C ALA A 163 10.89 -1.85 -40.04
N THR A 164 9.62 -1.59 -40.34
CA THR A 164 9.10 -0.28 -40.73
C THR A 164 8.67 0.55 -39.53
N GLU A 165 8.31 -0.07 -38.40
CA GLU A 165 8.01 0.60 -37.13
C GLU A 165 9.17 0.43 -36.13
N ASN A 166 10.26 1.15 -36.37
CA ASN A 166 11.24 1.43 -35.31
C ASN A 166 10.54 2.28 -34.25
N PHE A 167 10.04 1.66 -33.18
CA PHE A 167 9.56 2.43 -32.03
C PHE A 167 10.74 3.27 -31.50
N LYS A 168 10.56 4.60 -31.43
CA LYS A 168 11.56 5.55 -30.92
C LYS A 168 11.73 5.35 -29.41
N LEU A 169 12.37 4.25 -29.01
CA LEU A 169 12.62 3.91 -27.63
C LEU A 169 13.63 4.90 -27.06
N ALA A 170 13.17 5.75 -26.14
CA ALA A 170 14.01 6.75 -25.50
C ALA A 170 14.72 6.20 -24.27
N HIS A 171 14.02 5.37 -23.47
CA HIS A 171 14.55 4.86 -22.19
C HIS A 171 14.06 3.45 -21.87
N VAL A 172 14.87 2.73 -21.09
CA VAL A 172 14.51 1.46 -20.44
C VAL A 172 14.62 1.65 -18.93
N ILE A 173 13.56 1.31 -18.20
CA ILE A 173 13.48 1.37 -16.74
C ILE A 173 13.35 -0.05 -16.21
N VAL A 174 14.32 -0.47 -15.39
CA VAL A 174 14.27 -1.76 -14.68
C VAL A 174 13.80 -1.52 -13.24
N ALA A 175 12.55 -1.88 -12.96
CA ALA A 175 11.83 -1.59 -11.72
C ALA A 175 11.83 -2.80 -10.75
N GLY A 176 13.01 -3.20 -10.29
CA GLY A 176 13.19 -4.17 -9.20
C GLY A 176 13.17 -5.65 -9.62
N VAL A 177 13.62 -6.50 -8.68
CA VAL A 177 13.80 -7.96 -8.82
C VAL A 177 14.57 -8.33 -10.11
N LEU A 178 15.83 -7.89 -10.16
CA LEU A 178 16.73 -8.16 -11.27
C LEU A 178 17.35 -9.57 -11.17
N VAL A 179 17.70 -9.98 -9.95
CA VAL A 179 18.26 -11.27 -9.56
C VAL A 179 17.42 -11.86 -8.44
#